data_AF-A0A855XKP4-F1
#
_entry.id   AF-A0A855XKP4-F1
#
_cell.length_a   1.000
_cell.length_b   1.000
_cell.length_c   1.000
_cell.angle_alpha   90.00
_cell.angle_beta   90.00
_cell.angle_gamma   90.00
#
_symmetry.space_group_name_H-M   'P 1'
#
loop_
_entity.id
_entity.type
_entity.pdbx_description
1 polymer ?
#
loop_
_entity_poly.entity_id
_entity_poly.type
_entity_poly.pdbx_seq_one_letter_code
_entity_poly.pdbx_strand_id
1 'polypeptide(L)' 'DSILNILGIKDKNIKIISVEEAEHNNDSVKEYITLITATLSYPINRCRNCGFPTVNKDGFRKTHVRLASL' A
#
# COMPACT_ATOMS: atom_id res chain seq x y z
N ASP A 1 -14.40 -14.02 11.33
CA ASP A 1 -13.29 -13.06 11.52
C ASP A 1 -12.35 -13.04 10.32
N SER A 2 -11.69 -11.90 10.06
CA SER A 2 -10.62 -11.81 9.04
C SER A 2 -9.38 -12.58 9.50
N ILE A 3 -8.64 -13.23 8.59
CA ILE A 3 -7.37 -13.93 8.90
C ILE A 3 -6.36 -13.01 9.57
N LEU A 4 -6.39 -11.70 9.27
CA LEU A 4 -5.57 -10.69 9.92
C LEU A 4 -5.86 -10.59 11.42
N ASN A 5 -7.13 -10.69 11.83
CA ASN A 5 -7.51 -10.64 13.26
C ASN A 5 -6.94 -11.84 14.03
N ILE A 6 -6.93 -13.02 13.41
CA ILE A 6 -6.38 -14.25 13.99
C ILE A 6 -4.87 -14.09 14.22
N LEU A 7 -4.18 -13.45 13.29
CA LEU A 7 -2.74 -13.14 13.36
C LEU A 7 -2.43 -11.92 14.25
N GLY A 8 -3.43 -11.32 14.92
CA GLY A 8 -3.24 -10.13 15.76
C GLY A 8 -2.99 -8.83 14.98
N ILE A 9 -3.15 -8.84 13.65
CA ILE A 9 -3.01 -7.69 12.77
C ILE A 9 -4.34 -6.91 12.77
N LYS A 10 -4.33 -5.72 13.37
CA LYS A 10 -5.54 -4.91 13.64
C LYS A 10 -5.66 -3.64 12.78
N ASP A 11 -4.73 -3.40 11.86
CA ASP A 11 -4.78 -2.20 11.01
C ASP A 11 -5.92 -2.33 9.98
N LYS A 12 -6.87 -1.39 10.05
CA LYS A 12 -8.06 -1.33 9.19
C LYS A 12 -7.76 -0.87 7.76
N ASN A 13 -6.56 -0.34 7.52
CA ASN A 13 -6.10 0.15 6.22
C ASN A 13 -5.46 -0.94 5.37
N ILE A 14 -5.22 -2.13 5.94
CA ILE A 14 -4.76 -3.30 5.20
C ILE A 14 -5.94 -3.93 4.47
N LYS A 15 -5.80 -4.12 3.16
CA LYS A 15 -6.76 -4.82 2.31
C LYS A 15 -6.11 -6.04 1.68
N ILE A 16 -6.62 -7.22 2.01
CA ILE A 16 -6.16 -8.48 1.43
C ILE A 16 -6.52 -8.49 -0.07
N ILE A 17 -5.54 -8.80 -0.90
CA ILE A 17 -5.68 -8.98 -2.34
C ILE A 17 -5.89 -10.47 -2.65
N SER A 18 -5.04 -11.34 -2.08
CA SER A 18 -5.11 -12.79 -2.26
C SER A 18 -4.57 -13.54 -1.05
N VAL A 19 -5.00 -14.80 -0.92
CA VAL A 19 -4.48 -15.77 0.03
C VAL A 19 -4.23 -17.06 -0.75
N GLU A 20 -3.02 -17.58 -0.70
CA GLU A 20 -2.62 -18.77 -1.45
C GLU A 20 -1.70 -19.66 -0.63
N GLU A 21 -1.74 -20.96 -0.90
CA GLU A 21 -0.78 -21.89 -0.34
C GLU A 21 0.47 -21.90 -1.23
N ALA A 22 1.64 -21.76 -0.63
CA ALA A 22 2.91 -21.77 -1.32
C ALA A 22 3.86 -22.77 -0.68
N GLU A 23 4.66 -23.42 -1.51
CA GLU A 23 5.77 -24.26 -1.05
C GLU A 23 6.99 -23.36 -0.84
N HIS A 24 7.50 -23.31 0.39
CA HIS A 24 8.74 -22.65 0.73
C HIS A 24 9.83 -23.71 0.92
N ASN A 25 10.81 -23.73 0.02
CA ASN A 25 11.93 -24.65 0.08
C ASN A 25 13.11 -23.95 0.76
N ASN A 26 13.48 -24.41 1.96
CA ASN A 26 14.68 -23.94 2.64
C ASN A 26 15.63 -25.13 2.85
N ASP A 27 16.71 -25.17 2.06
CA ASP A 27 17.93 -26.01 2.14
C ASP A 27 17.84 -27.50 2.55
N SER A 28 16.65 -28.10 2.68
CA SER A 28 16.38 -29.55 2.85
C SER A 28 14.95 -29.86 3.34
N VAL A 29 14.18 -28.86 3.78
CA VAL A 29 12.80 -29.06 4.28
C VAL A 29 11.80 -28.37 3.36
N LYS A 30 10.77 -29.13 2.95
CA LYS A 30 9.59 -28.62 2.25
C LYS A 30 8.61 -28.09 3.29
N GLU A 31 8.43 -26.78 3.35
CA GLU A 31 7.41 -26.14 4.19
C GLU A 31 6.24 -25.68 3.33
N TYR A 32 5.01 -25.97 3.79
CA TYR A 32 3.81 -25.40 3.20
C TYR A 32 3.43 -24.17 4.00
N ILE A 33 3.42 -23.01 3.35
CA ILE A 33 3.09 -21.72 3.95
C ILE A 33 1.79 -21.17 3.36
N THR A 34 1.05 -20.40 4.14
CA THR A 34 -0.06 -19.59 3.63
C THR A 34 0.46 -18.18 3.35
N LEU A 35 0.56 -17.82 2.08
CA LEU A 35 0.98 -16.50 1.64
C LEU A 35 -0.25 -15.58 1.55
N ILE A 36 -0.19 -14.45 2.26
CA ILE A 36 -1.24 -13.42 2.24
C ILE A 36 -0.68 -12.19 1.54
N THR A 37 -1.19 -11.89 0.35
CA THR A 37 -0.85 -10.65 -0.37
C THR A 37 -1.86 -9.58 -0.02
N ALA A 38 -1.39 -8.40 0.41
CA ALA A 38 -2.24 -7.30 0.83
C ALA A 38 -1.68 -5.94 0.42
N THR A 39 -2.55 -4.94 0.29
CA THR A 39 -2.18 -3.53 0.17
C THR A 39 -2.40 -2.82 1.49
N LEU A 40 -1.51 -1.87 1.82
CA LEU A 40 -1.67 -0.94 2.93
C LEU A 40 -1.82 0.47 2.36
N SER A 41 -2.92 1.14 2.65
CA SER A 41 -3.21 2.47 2.09
C SER A 41 -3.85 3.40 3.10
N TYR A 42 -3.17 4.52 3.41
CA TYR A 42 -3.69 5.53 4.32
C TYR A 42 -4.31 6.70 3.55
N PRO A 43 -5.54 7.13 3.91
CA PRO A 43 -6.10 8.34 3.34
C PRO A 43 -5.30 9.56 3.82
N ILE A 44 -4.85 10.39 2.89
CA ILE A 44 -4.16 11.64 3.21
C ILE A 44 -5.13 12.79 2.93
N ASN A 45 -5.34 13.65 3.93
CA ASN A 45 -6.15 14.87 3.77
C ASN A 45 -5.33 16.08 3.33
N ARG A 46 -4.04 16.11 3.69
CA ARG A 46 -3.08 17.15 3.29
C ARG A 46 -1.69 16.54 3.15
N CYS A 47 -1.03 16.78 2.02
CA CYS A 47 0.35 16.37 1.82
C CYS A 47 1.28 17.55 2.13
N ARG A 48 1.95 17.48 3.30
CA ARG A 48 2.76 18.59 3.83
C ARG A 48 3.96 18.95 2.96
N ASN A 49 4.47 18.00 2.17
CA ASN A 49 5.74 18.15 1.44
C ASN A 49 5.59 18.29 -0.09
N CYS A 50 4.37 18.32 -0.63
CA CYS A 50 4.15 18.44 -2.09
C CYS A 50 3.76 19.85 -2.53
N GLY A 51 3.74 20.85 -1.63
CA GLY A 51 3.52 22.25 -2.01
C GLY A 51 2.09 22.60 -2.43
N PHE A 52 1.11 21.70 -2.24
CA PHE A 52 -0.30 21.95 -2.58
C PHE A 52 -1.19 22.02 -1.34
N PRO A 53 -2.22 22.91 -1.33
CA PRO A 53 -3.13 23.06 -0.20
C PRO A 53 -4.05 21.84 -0.01
N THR A 54 -4.27 21.03 -1.05
CA THR A 54 -5.12 19.83 -1.04
C THR A 54 -4.41 18.64 -1.68
N VAL A 55 -4.76 17.42 -1.28
CA VAL A 55 -4.26 16.21 -1.93
C VAL A 55 -4.84 16.10 -3.33
N ASN A 56 -3.98 15.96 -4.32
CA ASN A 56 -4.41 15.64 -5.68
C ASN A 56 -4.71 14.14 -5.73
N LYS A 57 -5.99 13.78 -5.83
CA LYS A 57 -6.38 12.38 -6.07
C LYS A 57 -5.78 11.97 -7.42
N ASP A 58 -5.05 10.86 -7.45
CA ASP A 58 -4.42 10.29 -8.65
C ASP A 58 -3.24 11.07 -9.26
N GLY A 59 -2.54 11.88 -8.44
CA GLY A 59 -1.10 12.12 -8.58
C GLY A 59 -0.60 12.97 -9.76
N PHE A 60 -1.44 13.39 -10.71
CA PHE A 60 -1.00 14.21 -11.85
C PHE A 60 -1.78 15.52 -11.94
N ARG A 61 -1.08 16.65 -11.88
CA ARG A 61 -1.61 17.98 -12.23
C ARG A 61 -0.68 18.60 -13.26
N LYS A 62 -1.10 18.65 -14.53
CA LYS A 62 -0.43 19.50 -15.52
C LYS A 62 -0.61 20.95 -15.09
N THR A 63 0.48 21.66 -14.83
CA THR A 63 0.46 23.10 -14.56
C THR A 63 1.26 23.79 -15.66
N HIS A 64 0.65 24.77 -16.33
CA HIS A 64 1.36 25.62 -17.26
C HIS A 64 2.07 26.71 -16.46
N VAL A 65 3.36 26.49 -16.17
CA VAL A 65 4.20 27.53 -15.56
C VAL A 65 4.67 28.45 -16.67
N ARG A 66 4.21 29.71 -16.68
CA ARG A 66 4.89 30.77 -17.43
C ARG A 66 6.06 31.24 -16.58
N LEU A 67 7.27 30.90 -17.01
CA LEU A 67 8.47 31.52 -16.47
C LEU A 67 8.48 32.98 -16.95
N ALA A 68 8.71 33.93 -16.03
CA ALA A 68 8.99 35.30 -16.42
C ALA A 68 10.29 35.31 -17.24
N SER A 69 10.28 35.93 -18.41
CA SER A 69 11.50 36.12 -19.20
C SER A 69 12.50 36.94 -18.40
N LEU A 70 13.76 36.49 -18.42
CA LEU A 70 14.93 37.23 -17.95
C LEU A 70 15.16 38.49 -18.79
#